data_AF-A0A961TV20-F1
#
_entry.id   AF-A0A961TV20-F1
#
_cell.length_a   1.000
_cell.length_b   1.000
_cell.length_c   1.000
_cell.angle_alpha   90.00
_cell.angle_beta   90.00
_cell.angle_gamma   90.00
#
_symmetry.space_group_name_H-M   'P 1'
#
loop_
_entity.id
_entity.type
_entity.pdbx_description
1 polymer ?
#
loop_
_entity_poly.entity_id
_entity_poly.type
_entity_poly.pdbx_seq_one_letter_code
_entity_poly.pdbx_strand_id
1 'polypeptide(L)'
;MSDKLKQARDLIAAGWTQLSYDRIVDDKQCYCAAGAIIETYAPWMAKPSERDHVGCEIALRRLAKTLVPDLDGQDIAQGVIVNWNDTPGRTQDEVLAAFDKAIEEGAA
;
A
#
# COMPACT_ATOMS: atom_id res chain seq x y z
N MET A 1 -1.64 -11.06 9.54
CA MET A 1 -1.72 -10.39 8.21
C MET A 1 -2.58 -9.14 8.23
N SER A 2 -3.79 -9.18 8.81
CA SER A 2 -4.66 -7.99 9.03
C SER A 2 -3.90 -6.80 9.67
N ASP A 3 -3.08 -7.06 10.69
CA ASP A 3 -2.44 -5.99 11.47
C ASP A 3 -1.42 -5.16 10.68
N LYS A 4 -0.69 -5.76 9.74
CA LYS A 4 0.27 -5.03 8.91
C LYS A 4 -0.41 -4.22 7.80
N LEU A 5 -1.52 -4.70 7.23
CA LEU A 5 -2.27 -3.89 6.27
C LEU A 5 -2.94 -2.68 6.95
N LYS A 6 -3.39 -2.85 8.21
CA LYS A 6 -3.85 -1.74 9.06
C LYS A 6 -2.73 -0.73 9.35
N GLN A 7 -1.52 -1.20 9.70
CA GLN A 7 -0.36 -0.32 9.88
C GLN A 7 -0.03 0.47 8.61
N ALA A 8 -0.07 -0.16 7.43
CA ALA A 8 0.11 0.54 6.17
C ALA A 8 -0.98 1.61 5.93
N ARG A 9 -2.24 1.29 6.25
CA ARG A 9 -3.36 2.26 6.22
C ARG A 9 -3.13 3.44 7.18
N ASP A 10 -2.58 3.18 8.36
CA ASP A 10 -2.24 4.21 9.35
C ASP A 10 -1.09 5.11 8.87
N LEU A 11 -0.09 4.55 8.17
CA LEU A 11 0.95 5.35 7.51
C LEU A 11 0.36 6.30 6.46
N ILE A 12 -0.59 5.82 5.65
CA ILE A 12 -1.30 6.68 4.69
C ILE A 12 -2.07 7.78 5.40
N ALA A 13 -2.77 7.47 6.49
CA ALA A 13 -3.52 8.45 7.26
C ALA A 13 -2.60 9.52 7.90
N ALA A 14 -1.41 9.13 8.34
CA ALA A 14 -0.41 10.03 8.91
C ALA A 14 0.25 10.94 7.84
N GLY A 15 0.42 10.43 6.62
CA GLY A 15 1.00 11.18 5.52
C GLY A 15 0.92 10.43 4.20
N TRP A 16 0.15 10.97 3.25
CA TRP A 16 0.02 10.42 1.90
C TRP A 16 0.75 11.28 0.88
N THR A 17 1.38 10.62 -0.11
CA THR A 17 1.96 11.30 -1.27
C THR A 17 1.57 10.64 -2.58
N GLN A 18 1.42 11.48 -3.59
CA GLN A 18 1.29 11.11 -4.99
C GLN A 18 2.63 11.33 -5.73
N LEU A 19 2.89 10.57 -6.79
CA LEU A 19 4.05 10.67 -7.68
C LEU A 19 5.43 10.44 -7.03
N SER A 20 5.45 9.94 -5.80
CA SER A 20 6.69 9.59 -5.10
C SER A 20 6.44 8.35 -4.28
N TYR A 21 7.46 7.47 -4.17
CA TYR A 21 7.41 6.31 -3.30
C TYR A 21 7.18 6.74 -1.83
N ASP A 22 7.97 7.71 -1.41
CA ASP A 22 7.90 8.39 -0.13
C ASP A 22 8.43 9.82 -0.29
N ARG A 23 8.09 10.74 0.62
CA ARG A 23 8.69 12.08 0.69
C ARG A 23 8.42 12.74 2.04
N ILE A 24 9.23 13.74 2.40
CA ILE A 24 8.96 14.63 3.53
C ILE A 24 8.08 15.80 3.08
N VAL A 25 6.94 16.02 3.75
CA VAL A 25 6.07 17.21 3.61
C VAL A 25 5.82 17.78 5.00
N ASP A 26 6.12 19.06 5.21
CA ASP A 26 5.95 19.73 6.51
C ASP A 26 6.55 18.93 7.69
N ASP A 27 7.80 18.48 7.53
CA ASP A 27 8.55 17.64 8.48
C ASP A 27 7.92 16.27 8.79
N LYS A 28 6.95 15.82 7.99
CA LYS A 28 6.32 14.50 8.11
C LYS A 28 6.68 13.60 6.95
N GLN A 29 7.05 12.37 7.30
CA GLN A 29 7.21 11.31 6.32
C GLN A 29 5.84 10.92 5.74
N CYS A 30 5.75 10.99 4.42
CA CYS A 30 4.58 10.60 3.64
C CYS A 30 4.93 9.43 2.73
N TYR A 31 3.97 8.55 2.49
CA TYR A 31 4.13 7.37 1.62
C TYR A 31 3.05 7.34 0.54
N CYS A 32 3.37 6.77 -0.62
CA CYS A 32 2.32 6.31 -1.54
C CYS A 32 1.70 4.99 -1.03
N ALA A 33 0.59 4.57 -1.63
CA ALA A 33 -0.10 3.32 -1.27
C ALA A 33 0.84 2.10 -1.27
N ALA A 34 1.66 1.91 -2.30
CA ALA A 34 2.62 0.81 -2.37
C ALA A 34 3.77 0.97 -1.37
N GLY A 35 4.26 2.21 -1.18
CA GLY A 35 5.33 2.53 -0.24
C GLY A 35 4.95 2.21 1.20
N ALA A 36 3.73 2.53 1.62
CA ALA A 36 3.23 2.21 2.96
C ALA A 36 3.17 0.70 3.23
N ILE A 37 2.78 -0.10 2.23
CA ILE A 37 2.80 -1.57 2.33
C ILE A 37 4.24 -2.06 2.46
N ILE A 38 5.13 -1.66 1.55
CA ILE A 38 6.51 -2.14 1.56
C ILE A 38 7.23 -1.73 2.84
N GLU A 39 7.05 -0.50 3.32
CA GLU A 39 7.63 -0.04 4.58
C GLU A 39 7.17 -0.90 5.77
N THR A 40 5.91 -1.32 5.78
CA THR A 40 5.38 -2.14 6.88
C THR A 40 5.90 -3.59 6.87
N TYR A 41 6.12 -4.16 5.68
CA TYR A 41 6.47 -5.58 5.54
C TYR A 41 7.96 -5.84 5.35
N ALA A 42 8.64 -4.94 4.66
CA ALA A 42 10.04 -5.07 4.28
C ALA A 42 10.74 -3.69 4.32
N PRO A 43 10.76 -3.01 5.49
CA PRO A 43 11.38 -1.70 5.60
C PRO A 43 12.85 -1.78 5.19
N TRP A 44 13.34 -0.72 4.53
CA TRP A 44 14.66 -0.73 3.92
C TRP A 44 15.78 -1.00 4.93
N MET A 45 15.60 -0.54 6.17
CA MET A 45 16.52 -0.72 7.30
C MET A 45 16.48 -2.11 7.95
N ALA A 46 15.46 -2.94 7.67
CA ALA A 46 15.40 -4.29 8.22
C ALA A 46 16.43 -5.21 7.58
N LYS A 47 16.97 -6.13 8.39
CA LYS A 47 17.83 -7.20 7.88
C LYS A 47 17.03 -8.07 6.92
N PRO A 48 17.65 -8.69 5.90
CA PRO A 48 16.93 -9.55 4.96
C PRO A 48 16.07 -10.64 5.62
N SER A 49 16.53 -11.23 6.72
CA SER A 49 15.80 -12.26 7.48
C SER A 49 14.55 -11.77 8.19
N GLU A 50 14.40 -10.46 8.37
CA GLU A 50 13.27 -9.82 9.07
C GLU A 50 12.20 -9.32 8.08
N ARG A 51 12.48 -9.40 6.77
CA ARG A 51 11.57 -8.94 5.71
C ARG A 51 10.55 -10.02 5.39
N ASP A 52 9.28 -9.65 5.49
CA ASP A 52 8.16 -10.52 5.11
C ASP A 52 7.79 -10.28 3.64
N HIS A 53 8.64 -10.75 2.73
CA HIS A 53 8.42 -10.58 1.28
C HIS A 53 7.14 -11.26 0.80
N VAL A 54 6.80 -12.43 1.37
CA VAL A 54 5.58 -13.17 1.02
C VAL A 54 4.34 -12.41 1.50
N GLY A 55 4.33 -11.95 2.75
CA GLY A 55 3.25 -11.13 3.28
C GLY A 55 3.09 -9.81 2.54
N CYS A 56 4.21 -9.18 2.12
CA CYS A 56 4.21 -7.98 1.30
C CYS A 56 3.49 -8.22 -0.04
N GLU A 57 3.88 -9.27 -0.77
CA GLU A 57 3.28 -9.61 -2.05
C GLU A 57 1.78 -9.94 -1.92
N ILE A 58 1.39 -10.67 -0.86
CA ILE A 58 -0.03 -10.95 -0.61
C ILE A 58 -0.80 -9.65 -0.31
N ALA A 59 -0.23 -8.73 0.48
CA ALA A 59 -0.85 -7.45 0.79
C ALA A 59 -1.01 -6.56 -0.45
N LEU A 60 0.02 -6.48 -1.30
CA LEU A 60 -0.03 -5.78 -2.59
C LEU A 60 -1.13 -6.38 -3.48
N ARG A 61 -1.18 -7.72 -3.62
CA ARG A 61 -2.23 -8.36 -4.42
C ARG A 61 -3.64 -8.13 -3.89
N ARG A 62 -3.81 -8.12 -2.57
CA ARG A 62 -5.11 -7.81 -1.94
C ARG A 62 -5.56 -6.40 -2.30
N LEU A 63 -4.71 -5.40 -2.06
CA LEU A 63 -5.05 -4.02 -2.40
C LEU A 63 -5.31 -3.90 -3.91
N ALA A 64 -4.44 -4.43 -4.77
CA ALA A 64 -4.62 -4.38 -6.21
C ALA A 64 -5.95 -5.00 -6.68
N LYS A 65 -6.40 -6.11 -6.09
CA LYS A 65 -7.71 -6.72 -6.40
C LYS A 65 -8.91 -5.85 -6.01
N THR A 66 -8.79 -5.02 -4.98
CA THR A 66 -9.87 -4.08 -4.64
C THR A 66 -10.07 -3.01 -5.73
N LEU A 67 -8.99 -2.68 -6.43
CA LEU A 67 -8.92 -1.65 -7.48
C LEU A 67 -9.28 -2.23 -8.85
N VAL A 68 -8.82 -3.46 -9.11
CA VAL A 68 -9.04 -4.21 -10.35
C VAL A 68 -9.50 -5.62 -9.96
N PRO A 69 -10.82 -5.88 -9.83
CA PRO A 69 -11.33 -7.18 -9.40
C PRO A 69 -10.88 -8.35 -10.28
N ASP A 70 -10.70 -8.10 -11.58
CA ASP A 70 -10.27 -9.08 -12.57
C ASP A 70 -8.73 -9.17 -12.72
N LEU A 71 -7.97 -8.65 -11.75
CA LEU A 71 -6.51 -8.70 -11.73
C LEU A 71 -6.03 -10.13 -11.94
N ASP A 72 -5.33 -10.37 -13.05
CA ASP A 72 -4.84 -11.69 -13.39
C ASP A 72 -3.46 -11.99 -12.78
N GLY A 73 -2.93 -13.18 -13.03
CA GLY A 73 -1.62 -13.58 -12.52
C GLY A 73 -0.43 -12.88 -13.19
N GLN A 74 -0.63 -12.25 -14.35
CA GLN A 74 0.39 -11.58 -15.15
C GLN A 74 0.60 -10.12 -14.72
N ASP A 75 -0.42 -9.51 -14.12
CA ASP A 75 -0.33 -8.15 -13.59
C ASP A 75 0.64 -8.05 -12.40
N ILE A 76 1.52 -7.05 -12.45
CA ILE A 76 2.39 -6.68 -11.32
C ILE A 76 1.56 -5.82 -10.37
N ALA A 77 1.10 -6.42 -9.26
CA ALA A 77 0.22 -5.77 -8.28
C ALA A 77 0.75 -4.40 -7.81
N GLN A 78 2.06 -4.28 -7.57
CA GLN A 78 2.69 -3.01 -7.24
C GLN A 78 2.49 -1.94 -8.33
N GLY A 79 2.66 -2.31 -9.59
CA GLY A 79 2.48 -1.39 -10.73
C GLY A 79 1.04 -0.90 -10.85
N VAL A 80 0.06 -1.79 -10.63
CA VAL A 80 -1.37 -1.43 -10.60
C VAL A 80 -1.65 -0.41 -9.50
N ILE A 81 -1.16 -0.67 -8.28
CA ILE A 81 -1.33 0.25 -7.14
C ILE A 81 -0.66 1.60 -7.40
N VAL A 82 0.57 1.62 -7.93
CA VAL A 82 1.30 2.86 -8.23
C VAL A 82 0.56 3.69 -9.27
N ASN A 83 0.17 3.10 -10.39
CA ASN A 83 -0.56 3.80 -11.45
C ASN A 83 -1.91 4.36 -10.96
N TRP A 84 -2.62 3.59 -10.14
CA TRP A 84 -3.88 4.02 -9.55
C TRP A 84 -3.71 5.15 -8.52
N ASN A 85 -2.70 5.05 -7.65
CA ASN A 85 -2.33 6.09 -6.68
C ASN A 85 -1.99 7.40 -7.41
N ASP A 86 -1.29 7.31 -8.53
CA ASP A 86 -0.76 8.44 -9.27
C ASP A 86 -1.72 9.02 -10.33
N THR A 87 -2.97 8.55 -10.35
CA THR A 87 -4.03 9.12 -11.21
C THR A 87 -4.33 10.57 -10.82
N PRO A 88 -4.26 11.55 -11.74
CA PRO A 88 -4.55 12.95 -11.43
C PRO A 88 -5.91 13.13 -10.74
N GLY A 89 -5.93 13.88 -9.63
CA GLY A 89 -7.14 14.10 -8.84
C GLY A 89 -7.43 13.02 -7.80
N ARG A 90 -6.60 11.97 -7.67
CA ARG A 90 -6.64 11.04 -6.55
C ARG A 90 -6.57 11.80 -5.23
N THR A 91 -7.30 11.31 -4.22
CA THR A 91 -7.31 11.87 -2.88
C THR A 91 -6.84 10.86 -1.84
N GLN A 92 -6.38 11.36 -0.69
CA GLN A 92 -6.02 10.51 0.45
C GLN A 92 -7.20 9.66 0.92
N ASP A 93 -8.40 10.22 0.96
CA ASP A 93 -9.62 9.52 1.41
C ASP A 93 -9.95 8.31 0.51
N GLU A 94 -9.77 8.44 -0.81
CA GLU A 94 -9.95 7.31 -1.72
C GLU A 94 -8.89 6.22 -1.50
N VAL A 95 -7.64 6.62 -1.20
CA VAL A 95 -6.58 5.67 -0.82
C VAL A 95 -6.94 4.95 0.46
N LEU A 96 -7.38 5.67 1.50
CA LEU A 96 -7.83 5.08 2.76
C LEU A 96 -9.01 4.13 2.54
N ALA A 97 -10.00 4.50 1.74
CA ALA A 97 -11.14 3.64 1.43
C ALA A 97 -10.74 2.34 0.72
N ALA A 98 -9.74 2.38 -0.18
CA ALA A 98 -9.21 1.16 -0.81
C ALA A 98 -8.50 0.25 0.20
N PHE A 99 -7.74 0.82 1.13
CA PHE A 99 -7.14 0.06 2.23
C PHE A 99 -8.22 -0.55 3.14
N ASP A 100 -9.22 0.23 3.54
CA ASP A 100 -10.31 -0.22 4.41
C ASP A 100 -11.05 -1.41 3.77
N LYS A 101 -11.38 -1.33 2.47
CA LYS A 101 -11.96 -2.45 1.70
C LYS A 101 -11.04 -3.68 1.68
N ALA A 102 -9.74 -3.51 1.43
CA ALA A 102 -8.78 -4.61 1.39
C ALA A 102 -8.61 -5.30 2.76
N ILE A 103 -8.75 -4.54 3.85
CA ILE A 103 -8.71 -5.05 5.23
C ILE A 103 -9.98 -5.86 5.53
N GLU A 104 -11.16 -5.37 5.15
CA GLU A 104 -12.44 -6.04 5.33
C GLU A 104 -12.51 -7.37 4.57
N GLU A 105 -12.18 -7.36 3.27
CA GLU A 105 -12.19 -8.58 2.44
C GLU A 105 -11.16 -9.62 2.91
N GLY A 106 -10.11 -9.20 3.60
CA GLY A 106 -9.08 -10.09 4.15
C GLY A 106 -9.39 -10.65 5.53
N ALA A 107 -10.49 -10.21 6.16
CA ALA A 107 -10.99 -10.68 7.46
C ALA A 107 -12.15 -11.68 7.34
N ALA A 108 -12.76 -11.79 6.15
CA ALA A 108 -13.76 -12.79 5.79
C ALA A 108 -13.10 -14.13 5.40
#